data_AF-A0A536M1V8-F1
#
_entry.id   AF-A0A536M1V8-F1
#
_cell.length_a   1.000
_cell.length_b   1.000
_cell.length_c   1.000
_cell.angle_alpha   90.00
_cell.angle_beta   90.00
_cell.angle_gamma   90.00
#
_symmetry.space_group_name_H-M   'P 1'
#
loop_
_entity.id
_entity.type
_entity.pdbx_description
1 polymer ?
#
loop_
_entity_poly.entity_id
_entity_poly.type
_entity_poly.pdbx_seq_one_letter_code
_entity_poly.pdbx_strand_id
1 'polypeptide(L)'
;MLCAIRPERGPDARPHSARDRRATRPAGDVPAQAPPLVADQVRHQRVPPQCRERPLESPSPPPDRRSSSANRHCDDRDRLYDRRQFRPDPMGDNRRLRSLYWGFRAFAAAAIAAAGEALARKADGPQWPRRRRAAPLVVAAAEPAISHPLAPISHRSAVLPALVVFSAIFLASCGGSDNATPAPTATQFPATSTPAPSTVTPTPGLGSPQFESARALQHVHALSVDIGIRAAGTDGEKRAANYIRDELAKYGYDAALQQFPIQVFVDVKTSLDLLSPQQRAVDAAALGGSTSGTIEGGLVGAGRGFPQEFPSGTTGSVVLIERGDITFSEKVANATAAGAAGVIIYNNDSGSFTGQLTAGSRIPAAAISREDGQALLDLIKAGKTTVRLTVETRTDTNQSQNVVAKPPGKQCRLVVGGHYDSVPAGPGANDNASGTATAIEMARAMAADGVFDPVCFVLFGSEELGLLGSAAYVRSLSPDDTAALKAMLNFDMLAVGDAWPFGGSQSVVSVAAQEADRLSIPHSVDTRFGTGGSDHASFISDGIPAMIFNCFCDPNYHSAGDRFEFVSEERLAQAGALGMATAQALLAE
;
A
#
# COMPACT_ATOMS: atom_id res chain seq x y z
N MET A 1 -15.94 34.39 62.00
CA MET A 1 -17.05 35.31 62.29
C MET A 1 -17.74 35.59 60.96
N LEU A 2 -19.04 35.35 60.75
CA LEU A 2 -20.13 34.68 61.51
C LEU A 2 -21.01 33.92 60.48
N CYS A 3 -21.95 32.99 60.76
CA CYS A 3 -22.49 32.37 61.99
C CYS A 3 -22.24 30.82 61.91
N ALA A 4 -22.88 29.81 62.55
CA ALA A 4 -24.16 29.60 63.27
C ALA A 4 -25.43 29.48 62.35
N ILE A 5 -26.48 28.70 62.63
CA ILE A 5 -26.86 27.79 63.76
C ILE A 5 -27.26 26.38 63.23
N ARG A 6 -27.35 25.38 64.13
CA ARG A 6 -27.62 23.92 63.96
C ARG A 6 -29.13 23.55 64.03
N PRO A 7 -29.59 22.29 63.79
CA PRO A 7 -29.55 21.17 64.78
C PRO A 7 -29.16 19.78 64.18
N GLU A 8 -28.51 18.86 64.92
CA GLU A 8 -29.02 17.66 65.66
C GLU A 8 -29.77 16.58 64.81
N ARG A 9 -29.76 15.25 65.04
CA ARG A 9 -29.26 14.28 66.07
C ARG A 9 -28.59 13.07 65.33
N GLY A 10 -28.04 11.99 65.91
CA GLY A 10 -27.82 11.46 67.27
C GLY A 10 -27.11 10.08 67.18
N PRO A 11 -26.58 9.48 68.29
CA PRO A 11 -25.58 8.39 68.20
C PRO A 11 -26.02 7.03 68.79
N ASP A 12 -25.27 5.95 68.47
CA ASP A 12 -24.89 4.78 69.32
C ASP A 12 -24.15 3.71 68.46
N ALA A 13 -23.35 2.76 68.95
CA ALA A 13 -22.64 2.57 70.23
C ALA A 13 -21.38 1.64 70.01
N ARG A 14 -20.60 1.36 71.07
CA ARG A 14 -19.31 0.61 71.08
C ARG A 14 -19.45 -0.84 71.68
N PRO A 15 -18.39 -1.58 72.10
CA PRO A 15 -17.30 -2.26 71.35
C PRO A 15 -17.07 -3.74 71.83
N HIS A 16 -15.80 -4.21 71.78
CA HIS A 16 -15.12 -5.38 72.43
C HIS A 16 -14.66 -6.50 71.46
N SER A 17 -13.43 -7.06 71.42
CA SER A 17 -12.32 -7.37 72.37
C SER A 17 -12.49 -8.70 73.15
N ALA A 18 -11.50 -9.60 73.37
CA ALA A 18 -10.11 -9.79 72.87
C ALA A 18 -9.52 -11.14 73.40
N ARG A 19 -8.28 -11.52 72.99
CA ARG A 19 -7.41 -12.62 73.53
C ARG A 19 -7.91 -14.08 73.26
N ASP A 20 -7.20 -15.19 73.51
CA ASP A 20 -5.85 -15.47 74.09
C ASP A 20 -5.22 -16.83 73.62
N ARG A 21 -3.89 -17.02 73.86
CA ARG A 21 -3.11 -18.27 74.15
C ARG A 21 -3.06 -19.57 73.28
N ARG A 22 -1.79 -19.97 73.01
CA ARG A 22 -1.12 -21.31 73.18
C ARG A 22 -1.41 -22.54 72.27
N ALA A 23 -0.51 -22.74 71.30
CA ALA A 23 0.50 -23.84 71.19
C ALA A 23 0.17 -25.35 71.43
N THR A 24 0.52 -26.17 70.42
CA THR A 24 1.21 -27.49 70.56
C THR A 24 1.97 -27.87 69.27
N ARG A 25 3.03 -28.71 69.39
CA ARG A 25 3.70 -29.43 68.28
C ARG A 25 3.14 -30.87 68.16
N PRO A 26 3.40 -31.58 67.05
CA PRO A 26 4.37 -32.69 67.11
C PRO A 26 5.57 -32.51 66.16
N ALA A 27 6.43 -33.52 66.05
CA ALA A 27 7.71 -33.47 65.32
C ALA A 27 7.88 -34.62 64.32
N GLY A 28 8.81 -34.45 63.36
CA GLY A 28 9.25 -35.43 62.38
C GLY A 28 10.65 -35.06 61.85
N ASP A 29 11.56 -36.02 61.89
CA ASP A 29 13.02 -35.91 61.94
C ASP A 29 13.78 -35.14 60.82
N VAL A 30 14.62 -34.18 61.26
CA VAL A 30 16.08 -33.87 61.01
C VAL A 30 16.80 -34.27 59.67
N PRO A 31 18.03 -33.76 59.34
CA PRO A 31 18.18 -32.83 58.20
C PRO A 31 19.33 -33.17 57.20
N ALA A 32 19.57 -32.29 56.21
CA ALA A 32 20.91 -31.93 55.74
C ALA A 32 20.90 -30.62 54.89
N GLN A 33 22.04 -29.92 54.82
CA GLN A 33 22.29 -28.82 53.87
C GLN A 33 23.44 -29.17 52.92
N ALA A 34 23.37 -28.67 51.68
CA ALA A 34 24.45 -28.38 50.73
C ALA A 34 25.52 -29.46 50.38
N PRO A 35 25.68 -29.82 49.09
CA PRO A 35 26.94 -30.34 48.54
C PRO A 35 27.87 -29.21 48.04
N PRO A 36 29.20 -29.40 48.02
CA PRO A 36 30.20 -28.36 47.68
C PRO A 36 30.77 -28.44 46.25
N LEU A 37 31.57 -27.42 45.88
CA LEU A 37 32.54 -27.43 44.78
C LEU A 37 33.88 -28.05 45.23
N VAL A 38 34.39 -29.05 44.50
CA VAL A 38 35.82 -29.39 44.36
C VAL A 38 36.05 -29.95 42.95
N ALA A 39 37.28 -29.88 42.41
CA ALA A 39 37.61 -30.21 41.02
C ALA A 39 38.67 -31.31 40.85
N ASP A 40 38.88 -31.68 39.58
CA ASP A 40 40.13 -32.17 38.96
C ASP A 40 40.43 -33.69 38.86
N GLN A 41 41.36 -34.02 37.96
CA GLN A 41 42.01 -35.29 37.60
C GLN A 41 41.30 -36.28 36.63
N VAL A 42 41.33 -35.90 35.34
CA VAL A 42 42.19 -36.56 34.33
C VAL A 42 42.47 -38.07 34.50
N ARG A 43 41.85 -38.96 33.68
CA ARG A 43 42.47 -39.63 32.50
C ARG A 43 41.58 -40.66 31.75
N HIS A 44 41.91 -40.85 30.47
CA HIS A 44 41.66 -42.05 29.63
C HIS A 44 40.23 -42.54 29.33
N GLN A 45 39.72 -42.19 28.13
CA GLN A 45 39.43 -43.15 27.04
C GLN A 45 39.35 -42.40 25.68
N ARG A 46 40.37 -42.56 24.82
CA ARG A 46 40.38 -43.37 23.58
C ARG A 46 39.65 -42.74 22.37
N VAL A 47 40.45 -42.29 21.41
CA VAL A 47 40.08 -41.71 20.10
C VAL A 47 40.61 -42.61 18.97
N PRO A 48 39.84 -42.88 17.89
CA PRO A 48 40.36 -43.26 16.57
C PRO A 48 40.47 -42.03 15.64
N PRO A 49 41.38 -42.03 14.65
CA PRO A 49 42.18 -40.83 14.39
C PRO A 49 41.77 -39.94 13.20
N GLN A 50 42.16 -38.67 13.28
CA GLN A 50 42.41 -37.81 12.13
C GLN A 50 43.77 -38.17 11.50
N CYS A 51 43.86 -38.23 10.17
CA CYS A 51 45.15 -38.26 9.47
C CYS A 51 45.66 -36.83 9.24
N ARG A 52 46.96 -36.60 9.52
CA ARG A 52 47.67 -35.34 9.25
C ARG A 52 48.43 -35.40 7.93
N GLU A 53 48.62 -34.25 7.31
CA GLU A 53 49.60 -34.02 6.25
C GLU A 53 51.05 -34.05 6.77
N ARG A 54 51.99 -34.46 5.89
CA ARG A 54 53.41 -34.05 5.73
C ARG A 54 54.24 -35.19 5.13
N PRO A 55 55.42 -34.92 4.55
CA PRO A 55 55.85 -33.71 3.83
C PRO A 55 56.41 -34.05 2.43
N LEU A 56 56.84 -33.03 1.66
CA LEU A 56 57.88 -33.19 0.64
C LEU A 56 58.91 -32.07 0.79
N GLU A 57 60.18 -32.44 0.87
CA GLU A 57 61.32 -31.51 0.83
C GLU A 57 61.87 -31.42 -0.61
N SER A 58 62.56 -30.32 -0.91
CA SER A 58 63.11 -30.00 -2.24
C SER A 58 64.47 -30.67 -2.52
N PRO A 59 64.96 -30.64 -3.77
CA PRO A 59 65.98 -29.63 -4.07
C PRO A 59 65.85 -28.92 -5.44
N SER A 60 66.65 -27.86 -5.61
CA SER A 60 66.73 -26.91 -6.75
C SER A 60 67.94 -27.24 -7.69
N PRO A 61 68.38 -26.44 -8.70
CA PRO A 61 67.93 -25.11 -9.19
C PRO A 61 67.79 -25.05 -10.77
N PRO A 62 68.21 -24.03 -11.59
CA PRO A 62 67.49 -23.66 -12.84
C PRO A 62 68.29 -23.90 -14.16
N PRO A 63 67.77 -23.47 -15.34
CA PRO A 63 68.28 -22.20 -15.89
C PRO A 63 67.31 -21.32 -16.76
N ASP A 64 67.54 -20.01 -16.66
CA ASP A 64 67.59 -18.93 -17.68
C ASP A 64 66.80 -18.97 -19.03
N ARG A 65 66.17 -17.81 -19.33
CA ARG A 65 65.93 -17.14 -20.64
C ARG A 65 65.12 -17.79 -21.81
N ARG A 66 64.08 -17.02 -22.16
CA ARG A 66 63.68 -16.51 -23.51
C ARG A 66 62.93 -17.41 -24.52
N SER A 67 61.79 -16.83 -24.97
CA SER A 67 61.31 -16.70 -26.36
C SER A 67 60.34 -17.73 -26.97
N SER A 68 59.72 -17.30 -28.08
CA SER A 68 58.84 -18.00 -29.03
C SER A 68 57.52 -18.62 -28.54
N SER A 69 56.45 -17.85 -28.74
CA SER A 69 55.19 -18.25 -29.41
C SER A 69 54.98 -19.72 -29.83
N ALA A 70 53.90 -20.34 -29.31
CA ALA A 70 52.87 -21.04 -30.12
C ALA A 70 51.65 -21.41 -29.27
N ASN A 71 50.43 -21.25 -29.80
CA ASN A 71 49.20 -21.72 -29.15
C ASN A 71 48.85 -23.17 -29.56
N ARG A 72 48.53 -24.02 -28.57
CA ARG A 72 47.69 -25.25 -28.65
C ARG A 72 47.46 -25.75 -27.21
N HIS A 73 46.26 -25.61 -26.64
CA HIS A 73 45.10 -26.52 -26.74
C HIS A 73 45.29 -27.91 -26.12
N CYS A 74 44.53 -28.20 -25.05
CA CYS A 74 43.95 -29.50 -24.67
C CYS A 74 42.78 -29.27 -23.68
N ASP A 75 41.93 -30.30 -23.51
CA ASP A 75 40.74 -30.42 -22.64
C ASP A 75 39.68 -29.30 -22.80
N ASP A 76 38.50 -29.49 -23.40
CA ASP A 76 37.69 -30.68 -23.73
C ASP A 76 37.03 -31.40 -22.54
N ARG A 77 35.81 -30.97 -22.19
CA ARG A 77 34.77 -31.80 -21.56
C ARG A 77 33.38 -31.14 -21.62
N ASP A 78 32.83 -31.00 -22.83
CA ASP A 78 31.48 -30.45 -22.99
C ASP A 78 30.67 -31.16 -24.09
N ARG A 79 29.87 -32.16 -23.70
CA ARG A 79 28.89 -32.86 -24.55
C ARG A 79 27.77 -33.50 -23.74
N LEU A 80 26.56 -32.96 -23.87
CA LEU A 80 25.36 -33.72 -24.29
C LEU A 80 24.16 -32.77 -24.48
N TYR A 81 23.81 -32.44 -25.72
CA TYR A 81 22.59 -32.91 -26.39
C TYR A 81 22.58 -32.45 -27.87
N ASP A 82 22.03 -33.26 -28.78
CA ASP A 82 22.20 -33.09 -30.24
C ASP A 82 21.21 -32.08 -30.85
N ARG A 83 21.67 -31.33 -31.87
CA ARG A 83 20.87 -30.44 -32.72
C ARG A 83 21.10 -30.77 -34.20
N ARG A 84 20.32 -31.70 -34.75
CA ARG A 84 20.21 -31.88 -36.22
C ARG A 84 18.80 -32.21 -36.69
N GLN A 85 18.00 -31.16 -36.92
CA GLN A 85 17.24 -30.98 -38.17
C GLN A 85 16.64 -29.57 -38.28
N PHE A 86 16.40 -29.16 -39.54
CA PHE A 86 15.92 -27.87 -40.07
C PHE A 86 16.95 -26.79 -40.41
N ARG A 87 16.95 -26.41 -41.71
CA ARG A 87 17.48 -25.15 -42.25
C ARG A 87 16.31 -24.20 -42.52
N PRO A 88 16.45 -22.90 -42.29
CA PRO A 88 15.54 -21.90 -42.85
C PRO A 88 15.87 -21.61 -44.32
N ASP A 89 14.85 -21.24 -45.09
CA ASP A 89 14.94 -20.67 -46.44
C ASP A 89 14.30 -19.25 -46.40
N PRO A 90 14.61 -18.32 -47.34
CA PRO A 90 14.46 -16.88 -47.10
C PRO A 90 13.05 -16.28 -47.36
N MET A 91 12.88 -15.07 -46.82
CA MET A 91 11.76 -14.11 -46.95
C MET A 91 10.71 -14.35 -48.06
N GLY A 92 9.45 -14.53 -47.65
CA GLY A 92 8.26 -14.44 -48.51
C GLY A 92 7.53 -13.08 -48.44
N ASP A 93 7.02 -12.60 -49.58
CA ASP A 93 6.39 -11.27 -49.74
C ASP A 93 5.01 -11.15 -49.08
N ASN A 94 4.89 -10.27 -48.07
CA ASN A 94 3.77 -10.26 -47.13
C ASN A 94 2.64 -9.26 -47.49
N ARG A 95 2.21 -9.24 -48.77
CA ARG A 95 1.21 -8.28 -49.29
C ARG A 95 -0.16 -8.34 -48.60
N ARG A 96 -0.57 -9.51 -48.08
CA ARG A 96 -1.91 -9.71 -47.51
C ARG A 96 -2.13 -8.95 -46.19
N LEU A 97 -1.13 -8.89 -45.31
CA LEU A 97 -1.23 -8.13 -44.05
C LEU A 97 -1.30 -6.62 -44.28
N ARG A 98 -0.55 -6.09 -45.26
CA ARG A 98 -0.67 -4.67 -45.66
C ARG A 98 -2.07 -4.34 -46.20
N SER A 99 -2.68 -5.22 -46.98
CA SER A 99 -4.05 -5.03 -47.50
C SER A 99 -5.08 -4.87 -46.37
N LEU A 100 -5.04 -5.76 -45.37
CA LEU A 100 -5.94 -5.71 -44.20
C LEU A 100 -5.78 -4.41 -43.40
N TYR A 101 -4.55 -3.96 -43.16
CA TYR A 101 -4.28 -2.73 -42.42
C TYR A 101 -4.83 -1.48 -43.14
N TRP A 102 -4.63 -1.36 -44.45
CA TRP A 102 -5.17 -0.24 -45.23
C TRP A 102 -6.70 -0.28 -45.34
N GLY A 103 -7.30 -1.48 -45.49
CA GLY A 103 -8.75 -1.64 -45.48
C GLY A 103 -9.39 -1.17 -44.16
N PHE A 104 -8.80 -1.53 -43.02
CA PHE A 104 -9.30 -1.12 -41.70
C PHE A 104 -9.20 0.39 -41.48
N ARG A 105 -8.09 1.03 -41.91
CA ARG A 105 -7.96 2.50 -41.86
C ARG A 105 -8.96 3.23 -42.77
N ALA A 106 -9.25 2.69 -43.95
CA ALA A 106 -10.25 3.26 -44.86
C ALA A 106 -11.67 3.19 -44.27
N PHE A 107 -12.04 2.05 -43.65
CA PHE A 107 -13.32 1.89 -42.97
C PHE A 107 -13.49 2.86 -41.79
N ALA A 108 -12.46 2.99 -40.93
CA ALA A 108 -12.47 3.91 -39.81
C ALA A 108 -12.60 5.39 -40.26
N ALA A 109 -11.90 5.79 -41.32
CA ALA A 109 -12.01 7.14 -41.88
C ALA A 109 -13.42 7.44 -42.43
N ALA A 110 -14.03 6.48 -43.12
CA ALA A 110 -15.40 6.61 -43.63
C ALA A 110 -16.45 6.73 -42.51
N ALA A 111 -16.30 5.96 -41.43
CA ALA A 111 -17.19 6.04 -40.26
C ALA A 111 -17.11 7.41 -39.56
N ILE A 112 -15.91 7.97 -39.41
CA ILE A 112 -15.70 9.30 -38.81
C ILE A 112 -16.30 10.40 -39.70
N ALA A 113 -16.12 10.32 -41.03
CA ALA A 113 -16.72 11.27 -41.97
C ALA A 113 -18.27 11.25 -41.92
N ALA A 114 -18.87 10.05 -41.89
CA ALA A 114 -20.32 9.89 -41.81
C ALA A 114 -20.90 10.46 -40.49
N ALA A 115 -20.20 10.30 -39.37
CA ALA A 115 -20.58 10.91 -38.09
C ALA A 115 -20.51 12.45 -38.14
N GLY A 116 -19.50 13.02 -38.80
CA GLY A 116 -19.37 14.46 -39.02
C GLY A 116 -20.55 15.05 -39.81
N GLU A 117 -20.92 14.44 -40.94
CA GLU A 117 -22.05 14.93 -41.74
C GLU A 117 -23.42 14.75 -41.03
N ALA A 118 -23.54 13.78 -40.13
CA ALA A 118 -24.76 13.57 -39.33
C ALA A 118 -24.94 14.66 -38.26
N LEU A 119 -23.84 15.18 -37.70
CA LEU A 119 -23.86 16.32 -36.78
C LEU A 119 -24.09 17.65 -37.50
N ALA A 120 -23.42 17.87 -38.64
CA ALA A 120 -23.59 19.09 -39.45
C ALA A 120 -25.04 19.29 -39.92
N ARG A 121 -25.74 18.23 -40.34
CA ARG A 121 -27.14 18.28 -40.79
C ARG A 121 -28.17 18.56 -39.69
N LYS A 122 -27.75 18.83 -38.44
CA LYS A 122 -28.63 19.15 -37.31
C LYS A 122 -28.60 20.64 -36.89
N ALA A 123 -27.81 21.48 -37.57
CA ALA A 123 -27.62 22.88 -37.22
C ALA A 123 -28.58 23.87 -37.93
N ASP A 124 -29.08 23.55 -39.13
CA ASP A 124 -29.87 24.47 -39.96
C ASP A 124 -31.36 24.06 -40.05
N GLY A 125 -32.26 24.92 -39.54
CA GLY A 125 -33.72 24.75 -39.60
C GLY A 125 -34.46 26.06 -39.25
N PRO A 126 -35.60 26.40 -39.90
CA PRO A 126 -36.04 27.80 -40.04
C PRO A 126 -37.00 28.36 -38.98
N GLN A 127 -37.21 29.68 -39.03
CA GLN A 127 -38.05 30.49 -38.12
C GLN A 127 -39.51 30.68 -38.60
N TRP A 128 -40.27 31.53 -37.86
CA TRP A 128 -41.56 32.20 -38.19
C TRP A 128 -42.87 31.40 -37.91
N PRO A 129 -44.01 32.04 -37.53
CA PRO A 129 -44.24 33.29 -36.77
C PRO A 129 -45.25 33.17 -35.58
N ARG A 130 -45.82 34.31 -35.16
CA ARG A 130 -46.53 34.57 -33.88
C ARG A 130 -48.08 34.40 -33.89
N ARG A 131 -48.61 34.07 -32.69
CA ARG A 131 -49.95 34.41 -32.10
C ARG A 131 -51.23 33.79 -32.70
N ARG A 132 -52.06 33.22 -31.81
CA ARG A 132 -53.29 33.86 -31.24
C ARG A 132 -53.78 33.12 -29.97
N ARG A 133 -54.72 33.72 -29.22
CA ARG A 133 -55.38 33.13 -28.03
C ARG A 133 -56.74 32.54 -28.40
N ALA A 134 -57.16 31.49 -27.69
CA ALA A 134 -58.56 31.11 -27.47
C ALA A 134 -58.72 30.59 -26.02
N ALA A 135 -59.94 30.46 -25.53
CA ALA A 135 -60.28 30.19 -24.12
C ALA A 135 -61.24 28.96 -24.01
N PRO A 136 -61.72 28.56 -22.81
CA PRO A 136 -61.98 27.14 -22.49
C PRO A 136 -63.45 26.70 -22.62
N LEU A 137 -63.70 25.39 -22.38
CA LEU A 137 -65.01 24.86 -22.00
C LEU A 137 -64.88 23.78 -20.90
N VAL A 138 -66.00 23.43 -20.27
CA VAL A 138 -66.12 22.67 -19.00
C VAL A 138 -67.17 21.55 -19.14
N VAL A 139 -67.04 20.47 -18.33
CA VAL A 139 -68.03 19.47 -17.84
C VAL A 139 -67.23 18.18 -17.54
N ALA A 140 -67.05 17.67 -16.31
CA ALA A 140 -67.97 17.22 -15.25
C ALA A 140 -68.74 15.91 -15.60
N ALA A 141 -69.02 14.96 -14.69
CA ALA A 141 -68.41 14.56 -13.40
C ALA A 141 -69.01 13.18 -13.00
N ALA A 142 -68.25 12.28 -12.36
CA ALA A 142 -68.78 11.07 -11.70
C ALA A 142 -67.82 10.45 -10.66
N GLU A 143 -68.31 10.29 -9.44
CA GLU A 143 -67.77 9.51 -8.30
C GLU A 143 -69.01 8.84 -7.63
N PRO A 144 -68.92 7.81 -6.74
CA PRO A 144 -68.02 7.71 -5.57
C PRO A 144 -67.43 6.27 -5.40
N ALA A 145 -66.85 5.78 -4.29
CA ALA A 145 -66.82 6.25 -2.89
C ALA A 145 -65.63 5.70 -2.05
N ILE A 146 -65.12 6.53 -1.12
CA ILE A 146 -64.80 6.23 0.32
C ILE A 146 -63.85 5.02 0.61
N SER A 147 -62.73 5.13 1.35
CA SER A 147 -62.33 6.05 2.45
C SER A 147 -60.81 6.30 2.57
N HIS A 148 -60.46 7.42 3.22
CA HIS A 148 -59.12 7.89 3.66
C HIS A 148 -59.02 7.81 5.21
N PRO A 149 -58.01 8.34 5.96
CA PRO A 149 -56.83 9.19 5.64
C PRO A 149 -55.50 8.68 6.29
N LEU A 150 -54.33 9.36 6.39
CA LEU A 150 -53.89 10.78 6.29
C LEU A 150 -52.58 10.93 5.46
N ALA A 151 -52.21 12.18 5.17
CA ALA A 151 -51.05 12.58 4.35
C ALA A 151 -50.05 13.49 5.13
N PRO A 152 -48.94 13.90 4.50
CA PRO A 152 -48.40 15.25 4.66
C PRO A 152 -48.63 16.12 3.42
N ILE A 153 -48.64 17.45 3.61
CA ILE A 153 -48.98 18.45 2.60
C ILE A 153 -47.71 19.11 2.02
N SER A 154 -47.81 19.60 0.77
CA SER A 154 -46.74 20.27 0.04
C SER A 154 -46.57 21.74 0.43
N HIS A 155 -45.49 22.38 -0.05
CA HIS A 155 -45.63 23.65 -0.78
C HIS A 155 -44.42 23.87 -1.70
N ARG A 156 -44.66 24.37 -2.91
CA ARG A 156 -43.66 25.00 -3.79
C ARG A 156 -43.93 26.49 -3.86
N SER A 157 -42.88 27.30 -3.96
CA SER A 157 -42.92 28.63 -4.56
C SER A 157 -41.52 29.01 -5.05
N ALA A 158 -41.45 29.70 -6.19
CA ALA A 158 -40.21 30.17 -6.79
C ALA A 158 -40.45 31.55 -7.42
N VAL A 159 -39.51 32.46 -7.26
CA VAL A 159 -39.54 33.82 -7.82
C VAL A 159 -38.14 34.13 -8.38
N LEU A 160 -38.08 34.82 -9.52
CA LEU A 160 -36.84 35.13 -10.25
C LEU A 160 -36.27 36.53 -9.88
N PRO A 161 -35.03 36.88 -10.30
CA PRO A 161 -34.21 37.89 -9.63
C PRO A 161 -34.35 39.31 -10.17
N ALA A 162 -33.72 40.26 -9.44
CA ALA A 162 -33.36 41.59 -9.93
C ALA A 162 -31.91 41.92 -9.52
N LEU A 163 -31.24 42.76 -10.31
CA LEU A 163 -29.80 43.03 -10.23
C LEU A 163 -29.59 44.56 -10.26
N VAL A 164 -29.08 45.16 -9.18
CA VAL A 164 -28.63 46.57 -9.13
C VAL A 164 -27.41 46.68 -8.20
N VAL A 165 -26.48 47.56 -8.55
CA VAL A 165 -25.24 47.88 -7.82
C VAL A 165 -25.34 49.33 -7.31
N PHE A 166 -24.89 49.65 -6.09
CA PHE A 166 -23.95 50.75 -5.78
C PHE A 166 -23.57 50.90 -4.29
N SER A 167 -22.55 51.72 -4.06
CA SER A 167 -21.69 51.83 -2.87
C SER A 167 -22.29 52.51 -1.61
N ALA A 168 -22.00 51.89 -0.45
CA ALA A 168 -21.24 52.43 0.70
C ALA A 168 -21.64 53.73 1.48
N ILE A 169 -21.01 53.84 2.67
CA ILE A 169 -20.72 55.05 3.50
C ILE A 169 -21.68 55.43 4.68
N PHE A 170 -21.22 55.03 5.89
CA PHE A 170 -21.14 55.78 7.17
C PHE A 170 -22.22 55.72 8.29
N LEU A 171 -21.67 55.68 9.53
CA LEU A 171 -22.15 56.17 10.84
C LEU A 171 -23.22 55.42 11.67
N ALA A 172 -22.69 54.54 12.53
CA ALA A 172 -22.94 54.36 13.97
C ALA A 172 -24.10 55.11 14.70
N SER A 173 -24.85 54.35 15.51
CA SER A 173 -25.05 54.62 16.95
C SER A 173 -25.49 53.33 17.69
N CYS A 174 -25.64 53.38 19.02
CA CYS A 174 -25.81 52.21 19.90
C CYS A 174 -27.25 52.05 20.46
N GLY A 175 -27.62 50.82 20.86
CA GLY A 175 -28.53 50.61 22.01
C GLY A 175 -29.64 49.54 21.87
N GLY A 176 -29.43 48.36 22.48
CA GLY A 176 -30.50 47.40 22.85
C GLY A 176 -31.15 46.58 21.72
N SER A 177 -31.77 45.42 21.97
CA SER A 177 -31.80 44.58 23.18
C SER A 177 -32.09 43.11 22.80
N ASP A 178 -31.60 42.17 23.62
CA ASP A 178 -32.13 40.84 23.94
C ASP A 178 -32.90 40.04 22.85
N ASN A 179 -32.22 39.07 22.23
CA ASN A 179 -32.40 37.63 22.50
C ASN A 179 -31.75 36.78 21.38
N ALA A 180 -30.64 36.10 21.71
CA ALA A 180 -29.99 35.16 20.80
C ALA A 180 -29.93 33.75 21.43
N THR A 181 -30.40 32.75 20.67
CA THR A 181 -30.33 31.32 21.02
C THR A 181 -28.89 30.89 21.31
N PRO A 182 -28.62 30.01 22.30
CA PRO A 182 -27.26 29.52 22.54
C PRO A 182 -26.73 28.75 21.32
N ALA A 183 -25.63 29.25 20.76
CA ALA A 183 -24.82 28.50 19.80
C ALA A 183 -24.15 27.30 20.50
N PRO A 184 -23.87 26.19 19.79
CA PRO A 184 -23.19 25.04 20.37
C PRO A 184 -21.80 25.43 20.87
N THR A 185 -21.46 25.01 22.10
CA THR A 185 -20.16 25.27 22.71
C THR A 185 -19.05 24.60 21.89
N ALA A 186 -18.23 25.40 21.22
CA ALA A 186 -17.00 24.90 20.61
C ALA A 186 -16.05 24.43 21.72
N THR A 187 -15.79 23.12 21.78
CA THR A 187 -14.81 22.54 22.69
C THR A 187 -13.43 23.13 22.37
N GLN A 188 -12.94 24.02 23.22
CA GLN A 188 -11.58 24.53 23.10
C GLN A 188 -10.60 23.40 23.41
N PHE A 189 -9.99 22.84 22.36
CA PHE A 189 -8.79 22.04 22.53
C PHE A 189 -7.71 22.91 23.19
N PRO A 190 -6.97 22.41 24.19
CA PRO A 190 -5.87 23.16 24.76
C PRO A 190 -4.84 23.43 23.66
N ALA A 191 -4.42 24.69 23.53
CA ALA A 191 -3.44 25.07 22.52
C ALA A 191 -2.15 24.27 22.72
N THR A 192 -1.79 23.44 21.75
CA THR A 192 -0.51 22.74 21.73
C THR A 192 0.61 23.76 21.72
N SER A 193 1.38 23.82 22.79
CA SER A 193 2.55 24.68 22.89
C SER A 193 3.60 24.20 21.90
N THR A 194 3.70 24.88 20.75
CA THR A 194 4.77 24.67 19.78
C THR A 194 6.12 24.78 20.50
N PRO A 195 6.96 23.72 20.54
CA PRO A 195 8.30 23.85 21.07
C PRO A 195 9.07 24.87 20.21
N ALA A 196 9.90 25.68 20.85
CA ALA A 196 10.74 26.64 20.11
C ALA A 196 11.62 25.89 19.08
N PRO A 197 11.84 26.44 17.87
CA PRO A 197 12.64 25.78 16.85
C PRO A 197 14.05 25.55 17.38
N SER A 198 14.44 24.28 17.50
CA SER A 198 15.80 23.89 17.84
C SER A 198 16.70 24.23 16.66
N THR A 199 17.44 25.34 16.73
CA THR A 199 18.44 25.69 15.72
C THR A 199 19.66 24.76 15.84
N VAL A 200 19.50 23.53 15.35
CA VAL A 200 20.56 22.55 15.22
C VAL A 200 21.61 23.11 14.25
N THR A 201 22.84 23.23 14.71
CA THR A 201 23.98 23.56 13.84
C THR A 201 24.25 22.35 12.95
N PRO A 202 24.40 22.50 11.62
CA PRO A 202 24.55 21.35 10.73
C PRO A 202 25.74 20.46 11.14
N THR A 203 25.47 19.16 11.24
CA THR A 203 26.39 18.16 11.79
C THR A 203 27.67 18.05 10.96
N PRO A 204 28.86 18.41 11.50
CA PRO A 204 30.10 18.20 10.77
C PRO A 204 30.36 16.69 10.58
N GLY A 205 30.49 16.24 9.33
CA GLY A 205 30.85 14.86 9.01
C GLY A 205 29.74 13.97 8.47
N LEU A 206 28.66 14.51 7.89
CA LEU A 206 27.62 13.72 7.21
C LEU A 206 28.11 12.91 6.00
N GLY A 207 29.29 13.21 5.44
CA GLY A 207 29.93 12.44 4.37
C GLY A 207 29.97 13.17 3.04
N SER A 208 29.77 12.43 1.94
CA SER A 208 29.72 13.00 0.59
C SER A 208 28.39 13.73 0.34
N PRO A 209 28.36 14.85 -0.41
CA PRO A 209 27.12 15.43 -0.94
C PRO A 209 26.54 14.63 -2.13
N GLN A 210 27.20 13.53 -2.52
CA GLN A 210 26.68 12.54 -3.45
C GLN A 210 25.95 11.42 -2.70
N PHE A 211 25.00 10.78 -3.36
CA PHE A 211 24.30 9.59 -2.87
C PHE A 211 25.27 8.39 -2.77
N GLU A 212 25.36 7.76 -1.60
CA GLU A 212 26.22 6.61 -1.32
C GLU A 212 25.35 5.33 -1.19
N SER A 213 25.27 4.53 -2.25
CA SER A 213 24.43 3.32 -2.34
C SER A 213 24.64 2.31 -1.19
N ALA A 214 25.88 2.17 -0.72
CA ALA A 214 26.23 1.32 0.41
C ALA A 214 25.58 1.76 1.74
N ARG A 215 25.18 3.04 1.87
CA ARG A 215 24.38 3.54 3.01
C ARG A 215 22.91 3.23 2.83
N ALA A 216 22.37 3.41 1.63
CA ALA A 216 21.01 2.98 1.31
C ALA A 216 20.83 1.49 1.67
N LEU A 217 21.76 0.60 1.29
CA LEU A 217 21.72 -0.81 1.74
C LEU A 217 21.77 -1.00 3.26
N GLN A 218 22.49 -0.18 4.02
CA GLN A 218 22.46 -0.24 5.49
C GLN A 218 21.07 0.13 6.04
N HIS A 219 20.39 1.11 5.45
CA HIS A 219 19.00 1.42 5.78
C HIS A 219 18.03 0.31 5.36
N VAL A 220 18.22 -0.35 4.20
CA VAL A 220 17.41 -1.51 3.80
C VAL A 220 17.60 -2.69 4.77
N HIS A 221 18.83 -2.97 5.21
CA HIS A 221 19.11 -3.99 6.22
C HIS A 221 18.41 -3.67 7.55
N ALA A 222 18.55 -2.43 8.03
CA ALA A 222 17.91 -1.99 9.28
C ALA A 222 16.37 -2.15 9.22
N LEU A 223 15.75 -1.79 8.09
CA LEU A 223 14.30 -1.86 7.91
C LEU A 223 13.76 -3.29 7.69
N SER A 224 14.47 -4.14 6.94
CA SER A 224 13.97 -5.46 6.50
C SER A 224 14.57 -6.66 7.25
N VAL A 225 15.71 -6.51 7.91
CA VAL A 225 16.37 -7.58 8.69
C VAL A 225 16.32 -7.30 10.18
N ASP A 226 16.81 -6.13 10.63
CA ASP A 226 16.89 -5.81 12.07
C ASP A 226 15.51 -5.42 12.65
N ILE A 227 14.67 -4.77 11.85
CA ILE A 227 13.27 -4.50 12.18
C ILE A 227 12.36 -5.64 11.68
N GLY A 228 12.54 -6.11 10.45
CA GLY A 228 11.77 -7.21 9.87
C GLY A 228 10.47 -6.74 9.18
N ILE A 229 9.38 -7.46 9.38
CA ILE A 229 8.03 -7.12 8.87
C ILE A 229 7.55 -5.80 9.49
N ARG A 230 7.03 -4.88 8.67
CA ARG A 230 6.63 -3.51 9.08
C ARG A 230 5.14 -3.22 8.89
N ALA A 231 4.30 -4.25 8.90
CA ALA A 231 2.87 -4.14 8.61
C ALA A 231 2.12 -3.09 9.44
N ALA A 232 1.14 -2.44 8.80
CA ALA A 232 0.34 -1.34 9.31
C ALA A 232 -0.11 -1.47 10.78
N GLY A 233 0.21 -0.48 11.61
CA GLY A 233 -0.14 -0.40 13.02
C GLY A 233 0.57 -1.39 13.96
N THR A 234 1.47 -2.24 13.46
CA THR A 234 2.28 -3.14 14.28
C THR A 234 3.43 -2.41 14.97
N ASP A 235 4.08 -3.08 15.93
CA ASP A 235 5.33 -2.59 16.52
C ASP A 235 6.55 -2.74 15.58
N GLY A 236 6.38 -3.37 14.41
CA GLY A 236 7.32 -3.31 13.28
C GLY A 236 7.28 -1.92 12.61
N GLU A 237 6.09 -1.51 12.17
CA GLU A 237 5.83 -0.18 11.60
C GLU A 237 6.32 0.93 12.56
N LYS A 238 5.93 0.87 13.84
CA LYS A 238 6.34 1.88 14.83
C LYS A 238 7.86 1.93 15.02
N ARG A 239 8.56 0.79 15.02
CA ARG A 239 10.04 0.78 15.10
C ARG A 239 10.67 1.42 13.87
N ALA A 240 10.15 1.14 12.67
CA ALA A 240 10.60 1.77 11.44
C ALA A 240 10.37 3.28 11.45
N ALA A 241 9.17 3.75 11.81
CA ALA A 241 8.85 5.18 11.91
C ALA A 241 9.80 5.93 12.88
N ASN A 242 10.13 5.32 14.02
CA ASN A 242 11.11 5.87 14.96
C ASN A 242 12.52 5.91 14.34
N TYR A 243 12.97 4.81 13.75
CA TYR A 243 14.28 4.71 13.09
C TYR A 243 14.46 5.77 11.98
N ILE A 244 13.50 5.87 11.07
CA ILE A 244 13.50 6.80 9.94
C ILE A 244 13.53 8.26 10.44
N ARG A 245 12.69 8.61 11.43
CA ARG A 245 12.72 9.93 12.07
C ARG A 245 14.10 10.22 12.66
N ASP A 246 14.68 9.26 13.38
CA ASP A 246 15.93 9.46 14.10
C ASP A 246 17.14 9.53 13.17
N GLU A 247 17.13 8.87 12.01
CA GLU A 247 18.11 9.11 10.94
C GLU A 247 17.98 10.53 10.35
N LEU A 248 16.78 10.92 9.92
CA LEU A 248 16.54 12.24 9.32
C LEU A 248 16.85 13.39 10.30
N ALA A 249 16.60 13.19 11.60
CA ALA A 249 16.99 14.13 12.65
C ALA A 249 18.52 14.24 12.84
N LYS A 250 19.29 13.16 12.70
CA LYS A 250 20.77 13.21 12.75
C LYS A 250 21.36 14.03 11.61
N TYR A 251 20.69 14.04 10.45
CA TYR A 251 21.06 14.85 9.29
C TYR A 251 20.61 16.32 9.43
N GLY A 252 19.89 16.66 10.50
CA GLY A 252 19.53 18.02 10.87
C GLY A 252 18.18 18.50 10.35
N TYR A 253 17.33 17.62 9.81
CA TYR A 253 15.95 17.98 9.44
C TYR A 253 15.04 18.11 10.67
N ASP A 254 14.03 18.97 10.57
CA ASP A 254 12.90 19.06 11.51
C ASP A 254 12.00 17.81 11.32
N ALA A 255 12.42 16.67 11.88
CA ALA A 255 11.77 15.36 11.73
C ALA A 255 10.74 15.06 12.83
N ALA A 256 9.47 14.89 12.43
CA ALA A 256 8.34 14.62 13.32
C ALA A 256 7.51 13.41 12.86
N LEU A 257 6.69 12.86 13.77
CA LEU A 257 5.69 11.85 13.43
C LEU A 257 4.30 12.51 13.30
N GLN A 258 3.64 12.29 12.16
CA GLN A 258 2.23 12.64 11.95
C GLN A 258 1.40 11.38 12.16
N GLN A 259 0.73 11.25 13.31
CA GLN A 259 -0.14 10.11 13.60
C GLN A 259 -1.52 10.24 12.95
N PHE A 260 -2.10 9.12 12.52
CA PHE A 260 -3.47 9.04 12.01
C PHE A 260 -4.11 7.67 12.33
N PRO A 261 -5.44 7.63 12.57
CA PRO A 261 -6.13 6.39 12.86
C PRO A 261 -6.27 5.54 11.59
N ILE A 262 -6.11 4.22 11.75
CA ILE A 262 -6.30 3.22 10.70
C ILE A 262 -7.32 2.17 11.14
N GLN A 263 -7.90 1.48 10.15
CA GLN A 263 -8.74 0.30 10.36
C GLN A 263 -8.01 -0.91 9.82
N VAL A 264 -7.54 -1.78 10.71
CA VAL A 264 -6.81 -3.00 10.38
C VAL A 264 -7.81 -4.15 10.25
N PHE A 265 -7.85 -4.80 9.10
CA PHE A 265 -8.61 -6.03 8.90
C PHE A 265 -7.86 -7.20 9.55
N VAL A 266 -8.56 -8.00 10.35
CA VAL A 266 -8.01 -9.17 11.04
C VAL A 266 -8.83 -10.39 10.64
N ASP A 267 -8.19 -11.34 9.96
CA ASP A 267 -8.66 -12.72 9.86
C ASP A 267 -8.50 -13.37 11.24
N VAL A 268 -9.62 -13.59 11.94
CA VAL A 268 -9.65 -14.24 13.25
C VAL A 268 -9.56 -15.75 13.07
N LYS A 269 -10.24 -16.27 12.04
CA LYS A 269 -10.22 -17.67 11.64
C LYS A 269 -10.86 -17.82 10.25
N THR A 270 -10.08 -18.30 9.29
CA THR A 270 -10.61 -18.84 8.03
C THR A 270 -10.34 -20.33 7.95
N SER A 271 -11.29 -21.09 7.40
CA SER A 271 -11.10 -22.51 7.10
C SER A 271 -11.98 -22.96 5.93
N LEU A 272 -11.40 -23.79 5.05
CA LEU A 272 -12.10 -24.41 3.94
C LEU A 272 -12.06 -25.94 4.09
N ASP A 273 -13.21 -26.53 4.41
CA ASP A 273 -13.37 -27.98 4.50
C ASP A 273 -13.96 -28.51 3.17
N LEU A 274 -13.24 -29.39 2.47
CA LEU A 274 -13.84 -30.28 1.49
C LEU A 274 -14.66 -31.35 2.25
N LEU A 275 -15.93 -31.50 1.91
CA LEU A 275 -16.85 -32.46 2.55
C LEU A 275 -17.18 -33.66 1.66
N SER A 276 -17.18 -33.47 0.34
CA SER A 276 -17.47 -34.48 -0.69
C SER A 276 -16.65 -34.16 -1.95
N PRO A 277 -16.02 -35.15 -2.61
CA PRO A 277 -16.17 -36.61 -2.41
C PRO A 277 -15.32 -37.22 -1.29
N GLN A 278 -14.34 -36.48 -0.74
CA GLN A 278 -13.48 -36.92 0.36
C GLN A 278 -13.37 -35.79 1.38
N GLN A 279 -13.33 -36.11 2.68
CA GLN A 279 -13.06 -35.09 3.71
C GLN A 279 -11.59 -34.68 3.70
N ARG A 280 -11.33 -33.37 3.50
CA ARG A 280 -9.98 -32.78 3.46
C ARG A 280 -10.05 -31.30 3.88
N ALA A 281 -9.21 -30.88 4.82
CA ALA A 281 -8.99 -29.46 5.08
C ALA A 281 -8.10 -28.83 3.98
N VAL A 282 -8.39 -27.59 3.62
CA VAL A 282 -7.66 -26.79 2.64
C VAL A 282 -7.20 -25.50 3.32
N ASP A 283 -5.91 -25.17 3.19
CA ASP A 283 -5.36 -23.94 3.75
C ASP A 283 -5.93 -22.74 3.01
N ALA A 284 -6.59 -21.85 3.77
CA ALA A 284 -7.32 -20.71 3.25
C ALA A 284 -7.20 -19.51 4.21
N ALA A 285 -7.06 -18.31 3.65
CA ALA A 285 -7.05 -17.05 4.39
C ALA A 285 -8.20 -16.16 3.89
N ALA A 286 -8.77 -15.32 4.76
CA ALA A 286 -9.79 -14.36 4.35
C ALA A 286 -9.20 -13.37 3.33
N LEU A 287 -9.99 -13.04 2.29
CA LEU A 287 -9.70 -11.85 1.50
C LEU A 287 -10.02 -10.62 2.37
N GLY A 288 -9.10 -9.66 2.41
CA GLY A 288 -9.24 -8.48 3.24
C GLY A 288 -10.48 -7.67 2.87
N GLY A 289 -11.29 -7.29 3.86
CA GLY A 289 -12.63 -6.74 3.64
C GLY A 289 -13.74 -7.77 3.42
N SER A 290 -13.48 -9.08 3.55
CA SER A 290 -14.52 -10.10 3.58
C SER A 290 -15.38 -9.99 4.84
N THR A 291 -16.71 -10.08 4.68
CA THR A 291 -17.61 -10.34 5.81
C THR A 291 -17.30 -11.69 6.46
N SER A 292 -17.60 -11.80 7.75
CA SER A 292 -17.72 -13.07 8.45
C SER A 292 -18.94 -13.86 7.97
N GLY A 293 -18.87 -15.18 8.09
CA GLY A 293 -19.97 -16.12 7.85
C GLY A 293 -19.48 -17.56 7.65
N THR A 294 -20.36 -18.53 7.86
CA THR A 294 -20.15 -19.93 7.46
C THR A 294 -21.15 -20.30 6.39
N ILE A 295 -20.68 -20.87 5.28
CA ILE A 295 -21.50 -21.40 4.20
C ILE A 295 -21.09 -22.86 3.92
N GLU A 296 -22.07 -23.75 3.84
CA GLU A 296 -21.92 -25.12 3.38
C GLU A 296 -22.75 -25.30 2.11
N GLY A 297 -22.13 -25.80 1.03
CA GLY A 297 -22.80 -25.83 -0.27
C GLY A 297 -22.01 -26.57 -1.35
N GLY A 298 -22.60 -26.66 -2.54
CA GLY A 298 -21.89 -27.14 -3.73
C GLY A 298 -20.74 -26.20 -4.09
N LEU A 299 -19.64 -26.76 -4.60
CA LEU A 299 -18.55 -25.99 -5.18
C LEU A 299 -18.70 -25.96 -6.70
N VAL A 300 -18.66 -24.77 -7.31
CA VAL A 300 -18.72 -24.60 -8.77
C VAL A 300 -17.55 -23.74 -9.27
N GLY A 301 -16.94 -24.14 -10.38
CA GLY A 301 -15.92 -23.33 -11.06
C GLY A 301 -16.55 -22.21 -11.89
N ALA A 302 -15.97 -21.01 -11.84
CA ALA A 302 -16.44 -19.84 -12.59
C ALA A 302 -15.29 -19.10 -13.32
N GLY A 303 -14.25 -19.84 -13.73
CA GLY A 303 -13.17 -19.34 -14.60
C GLY A 303 -12.41 -18.15 -14.02
N ARG A 304 -12.25 -17.07 -14.79
CA ARG A 304 -11.68 -15.79 -14.34
C ARG A 304 -12.68 -14.91 -13.59
N GLY A 305 -13.94 -15.33 -13.44
CA GLY A 305 -14.98 -14.58 -12.73
C GLY A 305 -15.59 -13.44 -13.54
N PHE A 306 -15.49 -13.46 -14.87
CA PHE A 306 -16.29 -12.59 -15.74
C PHE A 306 -17.77 -12.97 -15.65
N PRO A 307 -18.72 -12.02 -15.84
CA PRO A 307 -20.16 -12.28 -15.67
C PRO A 307 -20.73 -13.44 -16.51
N GLN A 308 -20.07 -13.81 -17.61
CA GLN A 308 -20.47 -14.87 -18.53
C GLN A 308 -19.96 -16.27 -18.14
N GLU A 309 -19.04 -16.37 -17.17
CA GLU A 309 -18.41 -17.64 -16.75
C GLU A 309 -19.18 -18.35 -15.61
N PHE A 310 -20.14 -17.69 -14.98
CA PHE A 310 -20.91 -18.25 -13.87
C PHE A 310 -21.96 -19.26 -14.34
N PRO A 311 -21.87 -20.55 -13.95
CA PRO A 311 -22.84 -21.55 -14.37
C PRO A 311 -24.18 -21.39 -13.66
N SER A 312 -25.25 -21.99 -14.20
CA SER A 312 -26.61 -21.96 -13.61
C SER A 312 -26.70 -22.58 -12.21
N GLY A 313 -25.71 -23.36 -11.78
CA GLY A 313 -25.58 -23.88 -10.42
C GLY A 313 -24.97 -22.91 -9.39
N THR A 314 -24.73 -21.65 -9.74
CA THR A 314 -24.09 -20.66 -8.85
C THR A 314 -24.96 -20.26 -7.66
N THR A 315 -26.28 -20.17 -7.84
CA THR A 315 -27.20 -19.68 -6.79
C THR A 315 -27.15 -20.54 -5.53
N GLY A 316 -26.69 -19.97 -4.42
CA GLY A 316 -26.53 -20.67 -3.13
C GLY A 316 -25.27 -21.54 -3.01
N SER A 317 -24.44 -21.62 -4.05
CA SER A 317 -23.18 -22.37 -4.07
C SER A 317 -21.99 -21.52 -3.62
N VAL A 318 -20.88 -22.17 -3.30
CA VAL A 318 -19.56 -21.54 -3.20
C VAL A 318 -18.91 -21.57 -4.59
N VAL A 319 -18.38 -20.43 -5.05
CA VAL A 319 -17.68 -20.36 -6.35
C VAL A 319 -16.16 -20.45 -6.19
N LEU A 320 -15.50 -21.07 -7.17
CA LEU A 320 -14.05 -21.16 -7.30
C LEU A 320 -13.61 -20.38 -8.55
N ILE A 321 -12.75 -19.38 -8.36
CA ILE A 321 -12.33 -18.41 -9.39
C ILE A 321 -10.80 -18.31 -9.43
N GLU A 322 -10.20 -18.22 -10.63
CA GLU A 322 -8.76 -17.99 -10.80
C GLU A 322 -8.40 -16.50 -10.61
N ARG A 323 -7.31 -16.20 -9.91
CA ARG A 323 -6.71 -14.84 -9.85
C ARG A 323 -6.35 -14.31 -11.26
N GLY A 324 -6.35 -12.98 -11.45
CA GLY A 324 -5.94 -12.34 -12.72
C GLY A 324 -7.10 -11.81 -13.59
N ASP A 325 -6.75 -11.10 -14.66
CA ASP A 325 -7.59 -10.38 -15.65
C ASP A 325 -8.48 -9.24 -15.10
N ILE A 326 -9.22 -9.47 -14.01
CA ILE A 326 -10.06 -8.48 -13.30
C ILE A 326 -9.73 -8.45 -11.80
N THR A 327 -10.16 -7.40 -11.09
CA THR A 327 -9.86 -7.24 -9.65
C THR A 327 -10.59 -8.26 -8.77
N PHE A 328 -10.07 -8.48 -7.55
CA PHE A 328 -10.75 -9.32 -6.56
C PHE A 328 -12.15 -8.80 -6.21
N SER A 329 -12.31 -7.47 -6.09
CA SER A 329 -13.60 -6.80 -5.89
C SER A 329 -14.60 -7.11 -7.01
N GLU A 330 -14.18 -7.08 -8.28
CA GLU A 330 -15.05 -7.42 -9.42
C GLU A 330 -15.42 -8.90 -9.46
N LYS A 331 -14.47 -9.82 -9.19
CA LYS A 331 -14.75 -11.26 -9.10
C LYS A 331 -15.83 -11.56 -8.05
N VAL A 332 -15.69 -10.96 -6.86
CA VAL A 332 -16.64 -11.11 -5.74
C VAL A 332 -17.98 -10.44 -6.07
N ALA A 333 -17.99 -9.26 -6.71
CA ALA A 333 -19.21 -8.59 -7.13
C ALA A 333 -19.99 -9.38 -8.19
N ASN A 334 -19.30 -9.93 -9.20
CA ASN A 334 -19.90 -10.77 -10.24
C ASN A 334 -20.46 -12.08 -9.65
N ALA A 335 -19.72 -12.72 -8.74
CA ALA A 335 -20.19 -13.89 -8.01
C ALA A 335 -21.45 -13.60 -7.17
N THR A 336 -21.46 -12.47 -6.47
CA THR A 336 -22.62 -12.00 -5.69
C THR A 336 -23.82 -11.74 -6.62
N ALA A 337 -23.60 -11.15 -7.80
CA ALA A 337 -24.66 -10.90 -8.78
C ALA A 337 -25.20 -12.20 -9.42
N ALA A 338 -24.36 -13.23 -9.56
CA ALA A 338 -24.75 -14.58 -9.97
C ALA A 338 -25.39 -15.42 -8.84
N GLY A 339 -25.54 -14.85 -7.63
CA GLY A 339 -26.21 -15.50 -6.50
C GLY A 339 -25.34 -16.44 -5.66
N ALA A 340 -24.00 -16.36 -5.78
CA ALA A 340 -23.09 -17.14 -4.95
C ALA A 340 -23.27 -16.82 -3.45
N ALA A 341 -23.14 -17.84 -2.60
CA ALA A 341 -23.20 -17.70 -1.15
C ALA A 341 -21.81 -17.62 -0.49
N GLY A 342 -20.74 -17.86 -1.25
CA GLY A 342 -19.35 -17.65 -0.84
C GLY A 342 -18.40 -17.72 -2.04
N VAL A 343 -17.19 -17.17 -1.87
CA VAL A 343 -16.17 -17.07 -2.93
C VAL A 343 -14.83 -17.64 -2.45
N ILE A 344 -14.21 -18.45 -3.29
CA ILE A 344 -12.83 -18.89 -3.14
C ILE A 344 -12.07 -18.43 -4.39
N ILE A 345 -11.02 -17.63 -4.20
CA ILE A 345 -10.11 -17.25 -5.28
C ILE A 345 -8.81 -18.05 -5.12
N TYR A 346 -8.41 -18.79 -6.15
CA TYR A 346 -7.14 -19.52 -6.14
C TYR A 346 -6.05 -18.78 -6.91
N ASN A 347 -4.80 -18.96 -6.48
CA ASN A 347 -3.66 -18.26 -7.07
C ASN A 347 -3.43 -18.68 -8.53
N ASN A 348 -2.93 -17.77 -9.37
CA ASN A 348 -2.55 -18.07 -10.76
C ASN A 348 -1.06 -18.44 -10.90
N ASP A 349 -0.26 -18.16 -9.87
CA ASP A 349 1.12 -18.64 -9.69
C ASP A 349 1.21 -19.59 -8.48
N SER A 350 2.34 -20.28 -8.29
CA SER A 350 2.51 -21.31 -7.25
C SER A 350 2.30 -20.79 -5.81
N GLY A 351 1.76 -21.65 -4.95
CA GLY A 351 1.53 -21.33 -3.54
C GLY A 351 0.34 -20.41 -3.27
N SER A 352 0.15 -20.04 -2.01
CA SER A 352 -0.94 -19.20 -1.52
C SER A 352 -0.65 -17.70 -1.69
N PHE A 353 -1.70 -16.88 -1.64
CA PHE A 353 -1.62 -15.42 -1.70
C PHE A 353 -2.61 -14.78 -0.73
N THR A 354 -2.37 -13.52 -0.36
CA THR A 354 -3.34 -12.64 0.30
C THR A 354 -3.84 -11.58 -0.69
N GLY A 355 -5.04 -11.05 -0.50
CA GLY A 355 -5.61 -10.02 -1.38
C GLY A 355 -6.70 -9.20 -0.72
N GLN A 356 -6.79 -7.92 -1.10
CA GLN A 356 -7.71 -6.92 -0.53
C GLN A 356 -8.92 -6.70 -1.44
N LEU A 357 -10.10 -6.57 -0.85
CA LEU A 357 -11.34 -6.17 -1.50
C LEU A 357 -11.59 -4.68 -1.26
N THR A 358 -11.25 -3.84 -2.24
CA THR A 358 -11.45 -2.38 -2.21
C THR A 358 -12.91 -1.95 -2.00
N ALA A 359 -13.87 -2.81 -2.32
CA ALA A 359 -15.31 -2.58 -2.08
C ALA A 359 -15.88 -3.42 -0.91
N GLY A 360 -15.04 -4.21 -0.23
CA GLY A 360 -15.45 -5.25 0.72
C GLY A 360 -16.26 -6.40 0.08
N SER A 361 -16.81 -7.28 0.92
CA SER A 361 -17.75 -8.32 0.49
C SER A 361 -18.99 -8.42 1.39
N ARG A 362 -20.11 -8.84 0.79
CA ARG A 362 -21.35 -9.21 1.51
C ARG A 362 -21.55 -10.73 1.63
N ILE A 363 -20.60 -11.52 1.14
CA ILE A 363 -20.53 -12.99 1.27
C ILE A 363 -19.11 -13.42 1.69
N PRO A 364 -18.94 -14.52 2.46
CA PRO A 364 -17.61 -15.03 2.83
C PRO A 364 -16.70 -15.22 1.61
N ALA A 365 -15.52 -14.60 1.62
CA ALA A 365 -14.58 -14.59 0.51
C ALA A 365 -13.16 -14.89 1.00
N ALA A 366 -12.51 -15.90 0.42
CA ALA A 366 -11.20 -16.39 0.84
C ALA A 366 -10.24 -16.63 -0.34
N ALA A 367 -8.94 -16.67 -0.03
CA ALA A 367 -7.84 -16.98 -0.93
C ALA A 367 -7.22 -18.35 -0.60
N ILE A 368 -6.83 -19.11 -1.63
CA ILE A 368 -6.15 -20.42 -1.49
C ILE A 368 -4.96 -20.57 -2.46
N SER A 369 -4.15 -21.60 -2.25
CA SER A 369 -3.06 -21.98 -3.15
C SER A 369 -3.55 -22.32 -4.56
N ARG A 370 -2.67 -22.14 -5.55
CA ARG A 370 -2.93 -22.60 -6.92
C ARG A 370 -3.11 -24.11 -7.02
N GLU A 371 -2.32 -24.84 -6.24
CA GLU A 371 -2.27 -26.29 -6.20
C GLU A 371 -3.59 -26.87 -5.65
N ASP A 372 -4.14 -26.27 -4.59
CA ASP A 372 -5.45 -26.61 -4.05
C ASP A 372 -6.59 -26.18 -4.99
N GLY A 373 -6.50 -25.00 -5.60
CA GLY A 373 -7.47 -24.55 -6.59
C GLY A 373 -7.59 -25.49 -7.78
N GLN A 374 -6.46 -25.91 -8.33
CA GLN A 374 -6.42 -26.89 -9.42
C GLN A 374 -6.98 -28.25 -8.97
N ALA A 375 -6.62 -28.75 -7.79
CA ALA A 375 -7.14 -29.99 -7.25
C ALA A 375 -8.67 -29.94 -7.03
N LEU A 376 -9.21 -28.81 -6.55
CA LEU A 376 -10.65 -28.60 -6.40
C LEU A 376 -11.36 -28.52 -7.76
N LEU A 377 -10.77 -27.87 -8.77
CA LEU A 377 -11.32 -27.87 -10.13
C LEU A 377 -11.38 -29.26 -10.74
N ASP A 378 -10.40 -30.12 -10.49
CA ASP A 378 -10.40 -31.50 -11.00
C ASP A 378 -11.43 -32.38 -10.28
N LEU A 379 -11.72 -32.13 -9.00
CA LEU A 379 -12.85 -32.74 -8.29
C LEU A 379 -14.21 -32.26 -8.84
N ILE A 380 -14.36 -30.97 -9.17
CA ILE A 380 -15.58 -30.42 -9.80
C ILE A 380 -15.82 -31.06 -11.18
N LYS A 381 -14.77 -31.31 -11.97
CA LYS A 381 -14.86 -32.04 -13.24
C LYS A 381 -15.25 -33.51 -13.04
N ALA A 382 -14.77 -34.15 -11.98
CA ALA A 382 -15.04 -35.55 -11.67
C ALA A 382 -16.46 -35.79 -11.12
N GLY A 383 -17.07 -34.80 -10.44
CA GLY A 383 -18.45 -34.90 -9.98
C GLY A 383 -18.87 -33.87 -8.93
N LYS A 384 -19.97 -34.17 -8.22
CA LYS A 384 -20.55 -33.25 -7.23
C LYS A 384 -19.60 -33.05 -6.05
N THR A 385 -18.95 -31.90 -6.05
CA THR A 385 -18.07 -31.41 -4.99
C THR A 385 -18.86 -30.54 -4.01
N THR A 386 -18.65 -30.74 -2.70
CA THR A 386 -19.32 -29.99 -1.62
C THR A 386 -18.26 -29.50 -0.64
N VAL A 387 -18.34 -28.25 -0.23
CA VAL A 387 -17.41 -27.62 0.73
C VAL A 387 -18.15 -26.91 1.87
N ARG A 388 -17.44 -26.66 2.95
CA ARG A 388 -17.78 -25.65 3.95
C ARG A 388 -16.69 -24.59 3.99
N LEU A 389 -17.05 -23.33 3.72
CA LEU A 389 -16.20 -22.18 3.92
C LEU A 389 -16.63 -21.48 5.20
N THR A 390 -15.70 -21.32 6.15
CA THR A 390 -15.86 -20.46 7.33
C THR A 390 -14.90 -19.29 7.19
N VAL A 391 -15.41 -18.08 7.34
CA VAL A 391 -14.62 -16.85 7.49
C VAL A 391 -15.11 -16.15 8.76
N GLU A 392 -14.18 -15.84 9.66
CA GLU A 392 -14.44 -15.10 10.89
C GLU A 392 -13.42 -13.95 10.97
N THR A 393 -13.93 -12.73 10.94
CA THR A 393 -13.16 -11.51 10.64
C THR A 393 -13.59 -10.37 11.53
N ARG A 394 -12.66 -9.47 11.87
CA ARG A 394 -12.94 -8.24 12.61
C ARG A 394 -12.11 -7.09 12.08
N THR A 395 -12.58 -5.87 12.32
CA THR A 395 -11.86 -4.64 11.99
C THR A 395 -11.44 -3.96 13.28
N ASP A 396 -10.14 -3.86 13.51
CA ASP A 396 -9.56 -3.20 14.69
C ASP A 396 -9.19 -1.75 14.36
N THR A 397 -9.59 -0.82 15.23
CA THR A 397 -9.08 0.56 15.16
C THR A 397 -7.70 0.62 15.79
N ASN A 398 -6.71 1.08 15.03
CA ASN A 398 -5.32 1.23 15.46
C ASN A 398 -4.78 2.60 15.02
N GLN A 399 -3.51 2.89 15.28
CA GLN A 399 -2.82 4.10 14.82
C GLN A 399 -1.64 3.72 13.92
N SER A 400 -1.43 4.48 12.86
CA SER A 400 -0.18 4.53 12.09
C SER A 400 0.36 5.97 12.11
N GLN A 401 1.49 6.19 11.45
CA GLN A 401 2.19 7.46 11.41
C GLN A 401 2.94 7.66 10.09
N ASN A 402 2.97 8.90 9.58
CA ASN A 402 3.97 9.31 8.59
C ASN A 402 5.18 9.88 9.34
N VAL A 403 6.37 9.72 8.76
CA VAL A 403 7.55 10.50 9.16
C VAL A 403 7.62 11.71 8.25
N VAL A 404 7.58 12.92 8.82
CA VAL A 404 7.64 14.19 8.09
C VAL A 404 8.90 14.92 8.53
N ALA A 405 9.89 15.01 7.66
CA ALA A 405 11.15 15.70 7.89
C ALA A 405 11.23 16.96 7.02
N LYS A 406 11.13 18.14 7.65
CA LYS A 406 11.18 19.43 6.96
C LYS A 406 12.59 20.03 6.98
N PRO A 407 13.01 20.75 5.93
CA PRO A 407 14.27 21.48 5.92
C PRO A 407 14.18 22.67 6.91
N PRO A 408 15.14 22.85 7.83
CA PRO A 408 15.00 23.81 8.93
C PRO A 408 14.64 25.23 8.51
N GLY A 409 13.52 25.74 9.04
CA GLY A 409 13.02 27.08 8.75
C GLY A 409 12.59 27.35 7.30
N LYS A 410 12.40 26.31 6.47
CA LYS A 410 11.98 26.43 5.06
C LYS A 410 10.66 25.70 4.79
N GLN A 411 9.86 26.25 3.87
CA GLN A 411 8.66 25.59 3.35
C GLN A 411 9.05 24.51 2.32
N CYS A 412 8.24 23.45 2.21
CA CYS A 412 8.40 22.44 1.17
C CYS A 412 8.10 23.03 -0.22
N ARG A 413 9.03 22.94 -1.17
CA ARG A 413 8.77 23.10 -2.63
C ARG A 413 8.72 21.76 -3.35
N LEU A 414 9.37 20.73 -2.79
CA LEU A 414 9.26 19.34 -3.22
C LEU A 414 8.97 18.42 -2.02
N VAL A 415 8.33 17.29 -2.30
CA VAL A 415 8.33 16.11 -1.42
C VAL A 415 9.15 15.00 -2.09
N VAL A 416 10.05 14.39 -1.33
CA VAL A 416 10.69 13.10 -1.68
C VAL A 416 10.20 12.07 -0.68
N GLY A 417 9.74 10.92 -1.15
CA GLY A 417 9.07 9.96 -0.28
C GLY A 417 8.85 8.57 -0.87
N GLY A 418 8.13 7.78 -0.09
CA GLY A 418 7.79 6.38 -0.33
C GLY A 418 7.19 5.82 0.96
N HIS A 419 6.43 4.74 0.88
CA HIS A 419 5.95 4.08 2.09
C HIS A 419 7.05 3.27 2.76
N TYR A 420 6.92 3.08 4.07
CA TYR A 420 7.88 2.32 4.88
C TYR A 420 7.24 1.14 5.61
N ASP A 421 5.93 0.88 5.49
CA ASP A 421 5.34 -0.38 5.92
C ASP A 421 5.69 -1.54 4.97
N SER A 422 4.98 -2.66 5.10
CA SER A 422 5.08 -3.84 4.23
C SER A 422 3.87 -4.75 4.47
N VAL A 423 3.55 -5.65 3.53
CA VAL A 423 2.60 -6.73 3.81
C VAL A 423 3.01 -7.53 5.04
N PRO A 424 2.04 -8.13 5.78
CA PRO A 424 2.34 -9.11 6.83
C PRO A 424 3.08 -10.37 6.34
N ALA A 425 3.12 -10.60 5.02
CA ALA A 425 3.65 -11.82 4.41
C ALA A 425 5.18 -11.83 4.23
N GLY A 426 5.86 -10.68 4.27
CA GLY A 426 7.28 -10.57 3.93
C GLY A 426 8.04 -9.45 4.65
N PRO A 427 9.37 -9.54 4.77
CA PRO A 427 10.19 -8.51 5.40
C PRO A 427 10.32 -7.21 4.57
N GLY A 428 9.82 -7.17 3.33
CA GLY A 428 9.62 -5.91 2.60
C GLY A 428 10.93 -5.19 2.27
N ALA A 429 11.92 -5.92 1.74
CA ALA A 429 13.26 -5.39 1.49
C ALA A 429 13.32 -4.55 0.20
N ASN A 430 12.75 -5.07 -0.88
CA ASN A 430 12.39 -4.27 -2.04
C ASN A 430 11.18 -3.38 -1.71
N ASP A 431 10.19 -3.93 -0.98
CA ASP A 431 8.83 -3.39 -0.86
C ASP A 431 8.44 -3.02 0.60
N ASN A 432 8.65 -1.77 1.06
CA ASN A 432 9.35 -0.68 0.38
C ASN A 432 10.48 -0.09 1.26
N ALA A 433 11.28 -0.98 1.84
CA ALA A 433 12.53 -0.56 2.48
C ALA A 433 13.52 0.05 1.47
N SER A 434 13.49 -0.36 0.19
CA SER A 434 14.39 0.13 -0.86
C SER A 434 14.16 1.61 -1.23
N GLY A 435 12.90 2.03 -1.41
CA GLY A 435 12.50 3.41 -1.65
C GLY A 435 12.68 4.27 -0.39
N THR A 436 12.26 3.76 0.76
CA THR A 436 12.50 4.42 2.06
C THR A 436 14.00 4.69 2.29
N ALA A 437 14.86 3.70 2.08
CA ALA A 437 16.31 3.83 2.21
C ALA A 437 16.91 4.86 1.23
N THR A 438 16.40 4.89 0.00
CA THR A 438 16.81 5.86 -1.02
C THR A 438 16.45 7.29 -0.59
N ALA A 439 15.24 7.51 -0.06
CA ALA A 439 14.84 8.80 0.47
C ALA A 439 15.69 9.25 1.68
N ILE A 440 16.03 8.34 2.61
CA ILE A 440 16.91 8.65 3.75
C ILE A 440 18.32 9.06 3.29
N GLU A 441 18.91 8.31 2.36
CA GLU A 441 20.25 8.59 1.85
C GLU A 441 20.29 9.84 0.95
N MET A 442 19.22 10.13 0.21
CA MET A 442 19.04 11.43 -0.47
C MET A 442 19.00 12.59 0.53
N ALA A 443 18.31 12.45 1.67
CA ALA A 443 18.29 13.47 2.72
C ALA A 443 19.70 13.70 3.31
N ARG A 444 20.44 12.63 3.58
CA ARG A 444 21.84 12.73 4.05
C ARG A 444 22.73 13.46 3.03
N ALA A 445 22.60 13.14 1.75
CA ALA A 445 23.37 13.76 0.67
C ALA A 445 23.02 15.25 0.48
N MET A 446 21.73 15.60 0.48
CA MET A 446 21.27 16.99 0.37
C MET A 446 21.62 17.86 1.59
N ALA A 447 21.78 17.28 2.78
CA ALA A 447 22.18 18.01 3.98
C ALA A 447 23.72 18.08 4.19
N ALA A 448 24.53 17.43 3.35
CA ALA A 448 25.92 17.11 3.65
C ALA A 448 26.87 18.32 3.81
N ASP A 449 26.55 19.46 3.18
CA ASP A 449 27.29 20.74 3.34
C ASP A 449 26.64 21.69 4.36
N GLY A 450 25.51 21.30 4.96
CA GLY A 450 24.69 22.10 5.87
C GLY A 450 23.68 23.05 5.20
N VAL A 451 23.53 23.03 3.87
CA VAL A 451 22.62 23.89 3.12
C VAL A 451 21.39 23.12 2.67
N PHE A 452 20.37 23.07 3.54
CA PHE A 452 19.11 22.38 3.23
C PHE A 452 18.34 23.03 2.08
N ASP A 453 18.20 22.34 0.96
CA ASP A 453 17.22 22.69 -0.09
C ASP A 453 15.77 22.63 0.44
N PRO A 454 14.78 23.28 -0.21
CA PRO A 454 13.38 23.23 0.18
C PRO A 454 12.69 21.90 -0.22
N VAL A 455 13.35 20.78 0.09
CA VAL A 455 12.87 19.41 -0.09
C VAL A 455 12.46 18.86 1.27
N CYS A 456 11.20 18.42 1.38
CA CYS A 456 10.69 17.72 2.54
C CYS A 456 10.74 16.21 2.30
N PHE A 457 11.30 15.46 3.24
CA PHE A 457 11.35 14.00 3.17
C PHE A 457 10.16 13.45 3.94
N VAL A 458 9.29 12.73 3.25
CA VAL A 458 8.03 12.23 3.83
C VAL A 458 7.90 10.75 3.55
N LEU A 459 7.96 9.94 4.61
CA LEU A 459 7.84 8.49 4.53
C LEU A 459 6.49 8.07 5.09
N PHE A 460 5.71 7.34 4.29
CA PHE A 460 4.29 7.09 4.57
C PHE A 460 4.07 5.75 5.28
N GLY A 461 3.14 5.74 6.23
CA GLY A 461 2.70 4.50 6.88
C GLY A 461 1.37 4.01 6.31
N SER A 462 1.13 2.70 6.39
CA SER A 462 -0.14 2.08 5.95
C SER A 462 -0.52 2.39 4.49
N GLU A 463 0.45 2.34 3.57
CA GLU A 463 0.16 2.34 2.12
C GLU A 463 -0.62 1.08 1.75
N GLU A 464 -0.20 -0.06 2.31
CA GLU A 464 -0.71 -1.42 2.05
C GLU A 464 -2.19 -1.61 2.42
N LEU A 465 -2.74 -0.67 3.19
CA LEU A 465 -4.17 -0.60 3.54
C LEU A 465 -4.99 0.35 2.63
N GLY A 466 -4.37 0.90 1.57
CA GLY A 466 -4.96 1.82 0.60
C GLY A 466 -4.52 3.27 0.76
N LEU A 467 -3.22 3.54 0.65
CA LEU A 467 -2.61 4.89 0.63
C LEU A 467 -2.91 5.75 1.87
N LEU A 468 -3.13 5.13 3.04
CA LEU A 468 -3.70 5.84 4.19
C LEU A 468 -2.77 6.96 4.69
N GLY A 469 -1.47 6.72 4.67
CA GLY A 469 -0.42 7.68 5.06
C GLY A 469 -0.35 8.90 4.15
N SER A 470 -0.08 8.73 2.86
CA SER A 470 -0.01 9.86 1.91
C SER A 470 -1.33 10.62 1.81
N ALA A 471 -2.46 9.92 1.84
CA ALA A 471 -3.76 10.57 1.86
C ALA A 471 -4.00 11.35 3.18
N ALA A 472 -3.46 10.92 4.32
CA ALA A 472 -3.48 11.69 5.57
C ALA A 472 -2.54 12.90 5.53
N TYR A 473 -1.37 12.77 4.89
CA TYR A 473 -0.42 13.87 4.70
C TYR A 473 -1.00 14.97 3.80
N VAL A 474 -1.48 14.62 2.60
CA VAL A 474 -2.03 15.60 1.64
C VAL A 474 -3.24 16.34 2.24
N ARG A 475 -4.17 15.64 2.90
CA ARG A 475 -5.31 16.25 3.62
C ARG A 475 -4.91 17.17 4.78
N SER A 476 -3.64 17.18 5.20
CA SER A 476 -3.14 18.03 6.29
C SER A 476 -2.40 19.29 5.81
N LEU A 477 -2.14 19.41 4.50
CA LEU A 477 -1.50 20.58 3.91
C LEU A 477 -2.43 21.80 4.01
N SER A 478 -1.85 22.97 4.25
CA SER A 478 -2.58 24.23 4.06
C SER A 478 -2.68 24.53 2.55
N PRO A 479 -3.66 25.34 2.09
CA PRO A 479 -3.71 25.78 0.69
C PRO A 479 -2.41 26.45 0.21
N ASP A 480 -1.70 27.14 1.10
CA ASP A 480 -0.41 27.79 0.82
C ASP A 480 0.74 26.77 0.72
N ASP A 481 0.68 25.63 1.43
CA ASP A 481 1.63 24.53 1.27
C ASP A 481 1.35 23.73 -0.01
N THR A 482 0.09 23.39 -0.29
CA THR A 482 -0.33 22.73 -1.53
C THR A 482 0.07 23.56 -2.76
N ALA A 483 -0.08 24.90 -2.70
CA ALA A 483 0.34 25.79 -3.78
C ALA A 483 1.86 26.01 -3.87
N ALA A 484 2.63 25.75 -2.81
CA ALA A 484 4.10 25.85 -2.82
C ALA A 484 4.78 24.59 -3.38
N LEU A 485 4.12 23.43 -3.31
CA LEU A 485 4.64 22.17 -3.83
C LEU A 485 4.60 22.11 -5.36
N LYS A 486 5.78 22.11 -5.98
CA LYS A 486 5.96 21.88 -7.42
C LYS A 486 5.66 20.44 -7.82
N ALA A 487 6.20 19.50 -7.05
CA ALA A 487 6.12 18.07 -7.34
C ALA A 487 6.37 17.19 -6.11
N MET A 488 5.93 15.94 -6.19
CA MET A 488 6.32 14.85 -5.31
C MET A 488 7.02 13.73 -6.09
N LEU A 489 8.13 13.22 -5.56
CA LEU A 489 8.88 12.09 -6.09
C LEU A 489 8.66 10.88 -5.17
N ASN A 490 7.95 9.87 -5.67
CA ASN A 490 7.70 8.63 -4.96
C ASN A 490 8.70 7.54 -5.40
N PHE A 491 9.34 6.92 -4.43
CA PHE A 491 10.33 5.86 -4.63
C PHE A 491 9.78 4.55 -4.09
N ASP A 492 9.67 3.55 -4.96
CA ASP A 492 8.94 2.33 -4.69
C ASP A 492 9.57 1.14 -5.43
N MET A 493 9.72 -0.01 -4.79
CA MET A 493 10.33 -1.23 -5.38
C MET A 493 11.59 -0.99 -6.26
N LEU A 494 12.69 -0.53 -5.64
CA LEU A 494 13.95 -0.13 -6.30
C LEU A 494 15.04 -1.21 -6.39
N ALA A 495 14.79 -2.45 -5.97
CA ALA A 495 15.76 -3.55 -6.12
C ALA A 495 15.72 -4.18 -7.54
N VAL A 496 14.52 -4.51 -8.01
CA VAL A 496 14.21 -5.21 -9.27
C VAL A 496 14.69 -4.50 -10.56
N GLY A 497 15.06 -5.22 -11.63
CA GLY A 497 14.83 -4.81 -13.03
C GLY A 497 16.02 -4.25 -13.83
N ASP A 498 15.81 -4.10 -15.16
CA ASP A 498 16.83 -3.64 -16.12
C ASP A 498 16.68 -2.15 -16.54
N ALA A 499 15.54 -1.53 -16.22
CA ALA A 499 15.19 -0.15 -16.58
C ALA A 499 14.24 0.46 -15.54
N TRP A 500 13.99 1.76 -15.62
CA TRP A 500 13.09 2.48 -14.72
C TRP A 500 11.77 2.90 -15.40
N PRO A 501 10.68 2.14 -15.19
CA PRO A 501 9.32 2.64 -15.34
C PRO A 501 9.05 3.92 -14.54
N PHE A 502 8.61 4.97 -15.23
CA PHE A 502 8.07 6.19 -14.63
C PHE A 502 6.55 6.26 -14.84
N GLY A 503 5.80 6.45 -13.75
CA GLY A 503 4.37 6.77 -13.77
C GLY A 503 4.08 8.14 -13.17
N GLY A 504 2.87 8.67 -13.42
CA GLY A 504 2.36 9.89 -12.79
C GLY A 504 2.15 11.08 -13.74
N SER A 505 2.28 12.29 -13.19
CA SER A 505 2.09 13.56 -13.89
C SER A 505 3.15 13.82 -14.95
N GLN A 506 2.71 14.09 -16.18
CA GLN A 506 3.59 14.23 -17.35
C GLN A 506 4.69 15.31 -17.17
N SER A 507 4.42 16.40 -16.44
CA SER A 507 5.41 17.45 -16.15
C SER A 507 6.61 16.93 -15.36
N VAL A 508 6.37 16.13 -14.33
CA VAL A 508 7.42 15.55 -13.47
C VAL A 508 8.14 14.42 -14.21
N VAL A 509 7.36 13.53 -14.86
CA VAL A 509 7.89 12.42 -15.66
C VAL A 509 8.78 12.91 -16.82
N SER A 510 8.48 14.04 -17.45
CA SER A 510 9.35 14.61 -18.49
C SER A 510 10.70 15.11 -17.97
N VAL A 511 10.78 15.57 -16.72
CA VAL A 511 12.07 15.99 -16.13
C VAL A 511 12.91 14.76 -15.77
N ALA A 512 12.31 13.75 -15.13
CA ALA A 512 12.99 12.49 -14.85
C ALA A 512 13.49 11.76 -16.11
N ALA A 513 12.71 11.76 -17.20
CA ALA A 513 13.14 11.21 -18.49
C ALA A 513 14.37 11.93 -19.06
N GLN A 514 14.39 13.27 -19.05
CA GLN A 514 15.54 14.05 -19.50
C GLN A 514 16.78 13.82 -18.65
N GLU A 515 16.64 13.73 -17.33
CA GLU A 515 17.76 13.44 -16.43
C GLU A 515 18.24 11.98 -16.55
N ALA A 516 17.35 11.02 -16.82
CA ALA A 516 17.71 9.64 -17.12
C ALA A 516 18.52 9.53 -18.43
N ASP A 517 18.07 10.20 -19.51
CA ASP A 517 18.84 10.31 -20.76
C ASP A 517 20.22 10.97 -20.52
N ARG A 518 20.26 12.08 -19.76
CA ARG A 518 21.50 12.78 -19.42
C ARG A 518 22.48 11.91 -18.62
N LEU A 519 21.97 11.02 -17.77
CA LEU A 519 22.75 10.06 -16.99
C LEU A 519 22.99 8.72 -17.73
N SER A 520 22.46 8.55 -18.95
CA SER A 520 22.49 7.29 -19.71
C SER A 520 21.84 6.10 -18.98
N ILE A 521 20.84 6.37 -18.13
CA ILE A 521 20.09 5.39 -17.35
C ILE A 521 18.88 4.89 -18.16
N PRO A 522 18.72 3.56 -18.39
CA PRO A 522 17.58 3.02 -19.11
C PRO A 522 16.25 3.29 -18.37
N HIS A 523 15.27 3.83 -19.10
CA HIS A 523 13.96 4.19 -18.54
C HIS A 523 12.81 3.89 -19.51
N SER A 524 11.58 3.95 -19.01
CA SER A 524 10.35 3.87 -19.81
C SER A 524 9.22 4.66 -19.15
N VAL A 525 8.15 4.96 -19.89
CA VAL A 525 6.94 5.57 -19.33
C VAL A 525 5.85 4.51 -19.21
N ASP A 526 5.33 4.32 -18.01
CA ASP A 526 4.26 3.36 -17.72
C ASP A 526 2.97 4.06 -17.34
N THR A 527 2.06 4.14 -18.32
CA THR A 527 0.76 4.79 -18.17
C THR A 527 -0.19 4.05 -17.21
N ARG A 528 0.11 2.81 -16.81
CA ARG A 528 -0.67 2.08 -15.79
C ARG A 528 -0.62 2.77 -14.43
N PHE A 529 0.50 3.43 -14.12
CA PHE A 529 0.74 4.13 -12.86
C PHE A 529 0.54 5.65 -12.98
N GLY A 530 -0.22 6.11 -13.99
CA GLY A 530 -0.47 7.54 -14.24
C GLY A 530 -1.21 8.27 -13.11
N THR A 531 -2.06 7.58 -12.35
CA THR A 531 -2.91 8.17 -11.29
C THR A 531 -3.18 7.20 -10.13
N GLY A 532 -2.33 6.19 -9.90
CA GLY A 532 -2.63 5.08 -9.00
C GLY A 532 -1.45 4.12 -8.78
N GLY A 533 -1.57 3.27 -7.77
CA GLY A 533 -0.67 2.15 -7.50
C GLY A 533 0.49 2.42 -6.54
N SER A 534 0.56 3.61 -5.94
CA SER A 534 1.38 3.95 -4.76
C SER A 534 1.03 5.37 -4.27
N ASP A 535 1.75 5.90 -3.29
CA ASP A 535 1.50 7.18 -2.61
C ASP A 535 1.44 8.42 -3.51
N HIS A 536 2.10 8.43 -4.68
CA HIS A 536 2.04 9.53 -5.65
C HIS A 536 0.61 9.83 -6.11
N ALA A 537 -0.27 8.83 -6.09
CA ALA A 537 -1.68 8.98 -6.44
C ALA A 537 -2.45 9.92 -5.48
N SER A 538 -2.10 9.93 -4.19
CA SER A 538 -2.70 10.84 -3.20
C SER A 538 -2.41 12.31 -3.54
N PHE A 539 -1.21 12.61 -4.04
CA PHE A 539 -0.82 13.95 -4.46
C PHE A 539 -1.53 14.37 -5.75
N ILE A 540 -1.55 13.48 -6.76
CA ILE A 540 -2.22 13.71 -8.05
C ILE A 540 -3.73 13.94 -7.85
N SER A 541 -4.36 13.24 -6.89
CA SER A 541 -5.78 13.41 -6.57
C SER A 541 -6.15 14.77 -5.98
N ASP A 542 -5.18 15.52 -5.43
CA ASP A 542 -5.36 16.89 -4.92
C ASP A 542 -4.81 17.96 -5.89
N GLY A 543 -4.37 17.53 -7.08
CA GLY A 543 -3.83 18.40 -8.13
C GLY A 543 -2.34 18.74 -7.99
N ILE A 544 -1.65 18.19 -6.98
CA ILE A 544 -0.20 18.33 -6.83
C ILE A 544 0.48 17.39 -7.85
N PRO A 545 1.38 17.87 -8.73
CA PRO A 545 2.10 17.00 -9.64
C PRO A 545 2.92 15.95 -8.87
N ALA A 546 2.94 14.70 -9.33
CA ALA A 546 3.79 13.69 -8.73
C ALA A 546 4.23 12.63 -9.73
N MET A 547 5.30 11.91 -9.42
CA MET A 547 5.69 10.71 -10.17
C MET A 547 6.07 9.56 -9.25
N ILE A 548 6.11 8.36 -9.82
CA ILE A 548 6.65 7.15 -9.20
C ILE A 548 7.85 6.63 -10.00
N PHE A 549 8.93 6.30 -9.30
CA PHE A 549 10.00 5.41 -9.74
C PHE A 549 9.65 4.01 -9.22
N ASN A 550 9.44 3.02 -10.10
CA ASN A 550 9.19 1.64 -9.65
C ASN A 550 9.73 0.54 -10.57
N CYS A 551 9.79 -0.68 -10.04
CA CYS A 551 9.71 -1.89 -10.84
C CYS A 551 8.84 -2.95 -10.16
N PHE A 552 7.52 -2.92 -10.44
CA PHE A 552 6.57 -4.04 -10.19
C PHE A 552 6.85 -5.29 -11.07
N CYS A 553 8.13 -5.56 -11.31
CA CYS A 553 8.70 -6.66 -12.07
C CYS A 553 9.24 -7.79 -11.16
N ASP A 554 9.20 -7.59 -9.84
CA ASP A 554 9.76 -8.50 -8.85
C ASP A 554 8.90 -9.77 -8.68
N PRO A 555 9.44 -10.98 -8.91
CA PRO A 555 8.74 -12.22 -8.60
C PRO A 555 8.50 -12.44 -7.09
N ASN A 556 9.18 -11.68 -6.22
CA ASN A 556 9.05 -11.77 -4.77
C ASN A 556 7.99 -10.82 -4.17
N TYR A 557 7.39 -9.94 -4.98
CA TYR A 557 6.39 -8.94 -4.58
C TYR A 557 5.29 -9.52 -3.66
N HIS A 558 5.00 -8.82 -2.56
CA HIS A 558 4.04 -9.23 -1.52
C HIS A 558 4.27 -10.65 -0.92
N SER A 559 5.51 -11.15 -0.87
CA SER A 559 5.81 -12.51 -0.41
C SER A 559 6.92 -12.60 0.65
N ALA A 560 7.00 -13.75 1.32
CA ALA A 560 8.10 -14.13 2.21
C ALA A 560 9.45 -14.30 1.48
N GLY A 561 9.49 -14.12 0.15
CA GLY A 561 10.70 -14.05 -0.67
C GLY A 561 11.30 -12.65 -0.78
N ASP A 562 10.56 -11.57 -0.49
CA ASP A 562 11.11 -10.22 -0.61
C ASP A 562 12.06 -9.92 0.55
N ARG A 563 13.37 -10.09 0.29
CA ARG A 563 14.44 -10.11 1.28
C ARG A 563 15.67 -9.37 0.81
N PHE A 564 16.48 -8.99 1.80
CA PHE A 564 17.71 -8.24 1.63
C PHE A 564 18.69 -8.83 0.60
N GLU A 565 18.77 -10.16 0.46
CA GLU A 565 19.70 -10.81 -0.47
C GLU A 565 19.38 -10.59 -1.96
N PHE A 566 18.18 -10.08 -2.28
CA PHE A 566 17.77 -9.74 -3.65
C PHE A 566 17.91 -8.24 -3.98
N VAL A 567 18.39 -7.42 -3.03
CA VAL A 567 18.49 -5.96 -3.18
C VAL A 567 19.75 -5.57 -3.94
N SER A 568 19.60 -5.08 -5.17
CA SER A 568 20.71 -4.67 -6.03
C SER A 568 21.26 -3.29 -5.64
N GLU A 569 22.54 -3.24 -5.24
CA GLU A 569 23.24 -1.97 -4.97
C GLU A 569 23.30 -1.05 -6.20
N GLU A 570 23.51 -1.62 -7.39
CA GLU A 570 23.56 -0.85 -8.62
C GLU A 570 22.23 -0.16 -8.92
N ARG A 571 21.10 -0.83 -8.62
CA ARG A 571 19.77 -0.25 -8.81
C ARG A 571 19.49 0.87 -7.83
N LEU A 572 19.86 0.70 -6.55
CA LEU A 572 19.81 1.79 -5.57
C LEU A 572 20.71 2.97 -5.99
N ALA A 573 21.92 2.72 -6.51
CA ALA A 573 22.82 3.77 -7.00
C ALA A 573 22.21 4.54 -8.19
N GLN A 574 21.63 3.85 -9.17
CA GLN A 574 20.93 4.47 -10.30
C GLN A 574 19.73 5.29 -9.85
N ALA A 575 18.86 4.73 -9.01
CA ALA A 575 17.65 5.39 -8.52
C ALA A 575 17.97 6.63 -7.67
N GLY A 576 18.95 6.55 -6.77
CA GLY A 576 19.40 7.67 -5.96
C GLY A 576 20.06 8.78 -6.79
N ALA A 577 20.94 8.43 -7.73
CA ALA A 577 21.57 9.41 -8.62
C ALA A 577 20.54 10.14 -9.50
N LEU A 578 19.58 9.41 -10.06
CA LEU A 578 18.49 9.97 -10.86
C LEU A 578 17.51 10.78 -10.00
N GLY A 579 17.19 10.33 -8.78
CA GLY A 579 16.32 11.03 -7.85
C GLY A 579 16.90 12.38 -7.41
N MET A 580 18.19 12.42 -7.06
CA MET A 580 18.92 13.65 -6.76
C MET A 580 18.89 14.62 -7.95
N ALA A 581 19.21 14.13 -9.15
CA ALA A 581 19.23 14.93 -10.37
C ALA A 581 17.84 15.49 -10.73
N THR A 582 16.80 14.65 -10.67
CA THR A 582 15.39 15.04 -10.91
C THR A 582 14.93 16.09 -9.91
N ALA A 583 15.23 15.92 -8.62
CA ALA A 583 14.89 16.91 -7.59
C ALA A 583 15.59 18.25 -7.83
N GLN A 584 16.89 18.25 -8.16
CA GLN A 584 17.66 19.46 -8.46
C GLN A 584 17.12 20.20 -9.69
N ALA A 585 16.80 19.48 -10.77
CA ALA A 585 16.18 20.06 -11.97
C ALA A 585 14.81 20.69 -11.64
N LEU A 586 13.94 19.96 -10.94
CA LEU A 586 12.63 20.46 -10.51
C LEU A 586 12.73 21.65 -9.55
N LEU A 587 13.78 21.78 -8.74
CA LEU A 587 13.98 22.95 -7.88
C LEU A 587 14.32 24.22 -8.66
N ALA A 588 15.11 24.08 -9.73
CA ALA A 588 15.69 25.18 -10.53
C ALA A 588 14.70 25.93 -11.44
N GLU A 589 13.54 25.33 -11.74
CA GLU A 589 12.44 25.97 -12.49
C GLU A 589 11.74 27.13 -11.76
#